data_AF-A0AAU7Z0C8-F1
#
_entry.id   AF-A0AAU7Z0C8-F1
#
_cell.length_a   1.000
_cell.length_b   1.000
_cell.length_c   1.000
_cell.angle_alpha   90.00
_cell.angle_beta   90.00
_cell.angle_gamma   90.00
#
_symmetry.space_group_name_H-M   'P 1'
#
loop_
_entity.id
_entity.type
_entity.pdbx_description
1 polymer ?
#
loop_
_entity_poly.entity_id
_entity_poly.type
_entity_poly.pdbx_seq_one_letter_code
_entity_poly.pdbx_strand_id
1 'polypeptide(L)'
;MCLRQKAGAVQIELSATRSSSQCPSCGRLSSRVHSRYWRTIADLPWEGIPVSILLLARKFFCVEERCSRRILTEQLPGTVARYARRSCRSSEALSSVTLASGGRAGARRARKLGLLVSGSTMLRALRKRSLPSAFSAPRVLGIDEWAWKKGHRYGTILCDLDQRRVIDLLPNRSTETVAAWLRQHPSVQVVSRDRASSFADAIAKGAPKALQVADRWHLLNNLLETLVRSLERHRHSMNEVCKQMIRKICGSASCGRTWSPLH
;
A
#
# COMPACT_ATOMS: atom_id res chain seq x y z
N MET A 1 32.13 -18.37 -3.09
CA MET A 1 30.70 -18.70 -3.04
C MET A 1 30.56 -20.19 -3.30
N CYS A 2 29.89 -20.93 -2.42
CA CYS A 2 29.57 -22.35 -2.67
C CYS A 2 28.03 -22.47 -2.76
N LEU A 3 27.55 -23.19 -3.77
CA LEU A 3 26.13 -23.44 -4.01
C LEU A 3 25.84 -24.91 -3.75
N ARG A 4 24.84 -25.19 -2.92
CA ARG A 4 24.37 -26.55 -2.63
C ARG A 4 22.85 -26.60 -2.78
N GLN A 5 22.35 -27.59 -3.51
CA GLN A 5 20.91 -27.87 -3.54
C GLN A 5 20.57 -28.81 -2.38
N LYS A 6 19.56 -28.45 -1.59
CA LYS A 6 19.07 -29.27 -0.47
C LYS A 6 17.55 -29.33 -0.54
N ALA A 7 16.99 -30.51 -0.81
CA ALA A 7 15.57 -30.86 -0.76
C ALA A 7 14.60 -29.67 -0.93
N GLY A 8 14.48 -29.18 -2.17
CA GLY A 8 13.53 -28.10 -2.51
C GLY A 8 13.98 -26.67 -2.13
N ALA A 9 15.24 -26.47 -1.75
CA ALA A 9 15.82 -25.16 -1.49
C ALA A 9 17.27 -25.06 -2.01
N VAL A 10 17.69 -23.85 -2.36
CA VAL A 10 19.09 -23.52 -2.68
C VAL A 10 19.76 -22.95 -1.44
N GLN A 11 20.89 -23.52 -1.05
CA GLN A 11 21.76 -22.98 -0.02
C GLN A 11 22.99 -22.32 -0.64
N ILE A 12 23.28 -21.10 -0.21
CA ILE A 12 24.42 -20.31 -0.68
C ILE A 12 25.31 -19.99 0.51
N GLU A 13 26.57 -20.42 0.48
CA GLU A 13 27.55 -20.06 1.48
C GLU A 13 28.27 -18.77 1.08
N LEU A 14 28.17 -17.75 1.94
CA LEU A 14 28.77 -16.44 1.74
C LEU A 14 29.56 -16.00 2.97
N SER A 15 30.61 -15.23 2.73
CA SER A 15 31.34 -14.48 3.74
C SER A 15 31.56 -13.06 3.24
N ALA A 16 31.73 -12.12 4.17
CA ALA A 16 32.05 -10.75 3.79
C ALA A 16 33.52 -10.63 3.36
N THR A 17 33.75 -9.89 2.28
CA THR A 17 35.11 -9.65 1.74
C THR A 17 35.84 -8.53 2.49
N ARG A 18 35.13 -7.61 3.13
CA ARG A 18 35.73 -6.54 3.93
C ARG A 18 36.60 -7.13 5.05
N SER A 19 37.72 -6.52 5.38
CA SER A 19 38.61 -7.01 6.47
C SER A 19 38.25 -6.46 7.85
N SER A 20 37.41 -5.42 7.92
CA SER A 20 37.07 -4.71 9.16
C SER A 20 35.58 -4.39 9.27
N SER A 21 35.12 -4.14 10.50
CA SER A 21 33.77 -3.62 10.79
C SER A 21 33.83 -2.41 11.72
N GLN A 22 32.87 -1.51 11.58
CA GLN A 22 32.74 -0.33 12.43
C GLN A 22 32.06 -0.66 13.76
N CYS A 23 32.61 -0.17 14.88
CA CYS A 23 31.97 -0.28 16.18
C CYS A 23 30.70 0.56 16.22
N PRO A 24 29.52 0.01 16.55
CA PRO A 24 28.27 0.77 16.62
C PRO A 24 28.19 1.70 17.84
N SER A 25 29.13 1.62 18.79
CA SER A 25 29.17 2.49 19.97
C SER A 25 30.09 3.68 19.80
N CYS A 26 31.34 3.48 19.36
CA CYS A 26 32.33 4.55 19.22
C CYS A 26 32.66 4.92 17.77
N GLY A 27 32.11 4.21 16.78
CA GLY A 27 32.38 4.47 15.36
C GLY A 27 33.78 4.04 14.88
N ARG A 28 34.67 3.56 15.75
CA ARG A 28 36.02 3.12 15.36
C ARG A 28 35.98 1.83 14.54
N LEU A 29 36.76 1.77 13.47
CA LEU A 29 36.96 0.56 12.67
C LEU A 29 37.86 -0.43 13.41
N SER A 30 37.50 -1.72 13.36
CA SER A 30 38.33 -2.80 13.86
C SER A 30 38.42 -3.95 12.87
N SER A 31 39.64 -4.45 12.69
CA SER A 31 39.97 -5.69 11.96
C SER A 31 40.30 -6.86 12.89
N ARG A 32 40.36 -6.65 14.21
CA ARG A 32 40.69 -7.70 15.20
C ARG A 32 39.52 -8.65 15.38
N VAL A 33 39.55 -9.80 14.71
CA VAL A 33 38.51 -10.83 14.81
C VAL A 33 38.58 -11.53 16.16
N HIS A 34 37.46 -11.56 16.88
CA HIS A 34 37.27 -12.34 18.11
C HIS A 34 36.80 -13.76 17.79
N SER A 35 35.73 -13.88 16.99
CA SER A 35 35.16 -15.18 16.63
C SER A 35 34.35 -15.12 15.34
N ARG A 36 34.03 -16.29 14.78
CA ARG A 36 33.18 -16.44 13.61
C ARG A 36 31.96 -17.28 13.97
N TYR A 37 30.83 -17.02 13.34
CA TYR A 37 29.61 -17.79 13.55
C TYR A 37 28.73 -17.77 12.30
N TRP A 38 27.98 -18.85 12.11
CA TRP A 38 27.06 -18.98 10.99
C TRP A 38 25.72 -18.34 11.28
N ARG A 39 25.15 -17.68 10.27
CA ARG A 39 23.77 -17.18 10.26
C ARG A 39 23.04 -17.74 9.06
N THR A 40 21.81 -18.17 9.28
CA THR A 40 20.90 -18.57 8.20
C THR A 40 20.00 -17.39 7.85
N ILE A 41 20.11 -16.91 6.61
CA ILE A 41 19.40 -15.72 6.11
C ILE A 41 18.53 -16.14 4.93
N ALA A 42 17.21 -16.00 5.05
CA ALA A 42 16.32 -16.17 3.90
C ALA A 42 16.57 -15.06 2.87
N ASP A 43 16.57 -15.41 1.59
CA ASP A 43 16.81 -14.44 0.51
C ASP A 43 15.74 -14.53 -0.59
N LEU A 44 15.93 -13.80 -1.69
CA LEU A 44 15.09 -13.92 -2.86
C LEU A 44 15.20 -15.32 -3.46
N PRO A 45 14.06 -15.89 -3.90
CA PRO A 45 14.00 -17.21 -4.50
C PRO A 45 14.72 -17.23 -5.86
N TRP A 46 15.21 -18.40 -6.25
CA TRP A 46 15.74 -18.66 -7.58
C TRP A 46 14.68 -19.42 -8.36
N GLU A 47 14.01 -18.77 -9.31
CA GLU A 47 12.94 -19.40 -10.14
C GLU A 47 11.85 -20.10 -9.30
N GLY A 48 11.43 -19.47 -8.21
CA GLY A 48 10.43 -20.04 -7.31
C GLY A 48 10.99 -21.01 -6.27
N ILE A 49 12.27 -21.39 -6.37
CA ILE A 49 12.95 -22.23 -5.38
C ILE A 49 13.42 -21.35 -4.21
N PRO A 50 13.01 -21.64 -2.96
CA PRO A 50 13.46 -20.93 -1.78
C PRO A 50 14.99 -20.90 -1.67
N VAL A 51 15.56 -19.71 -1.40
CA VAL A 51 17.00 -19.53 -1.20
C VAL A 51 17.30 -19.20 0.26
N SER A 52 18.32 -19.85 0.80
CA SER A 52 18.88 -19.58 2.12
C SER A 52 20.38 -19.31 2.02
N ILE A 53 20.81 -18.15 2.49
CA ILE A 53 22.22 -17.81 2.62
C ILE A 53 22.72 -18.30 3.98
N LEU A 54 23.71 -19.18 3.96
CA LEU A 54 24.57 -19.47 5.10
C LEU A 54 25.69 -18.43 5.12
N LEU A 55 25.52 -17.42 5.96
CA LEU A 55 26.44 -16.30 6.08
C LEU A 55 27.42 -16.56 7.22
N LEU A 56 28.71 -16.65 6.91
CA LEU A 56 29.78 -16.66 7.90
C LEU A 56 30.05 -15.23 8.38
N ALA A 57 29.45 -14.87 9.51
CA ALA A 57 29.59 -13.56 10.13
C ALA A 57 30.70 -13.57 11.19
N ARG A 58 31.31 -12.40 11.41
CA ARG A 58 32.38 -12.23 12.41
C ARG A 58 31.93 -11.41 13.60
N LYS A 59 32.57 -11.64 14.74
CA LYS A 59 32.64 -10.73 15.88
C LYS A 59 34.04 -10.15 15.91
N PHE A 60 34.17 -8.85 16.15
CA PHE A 60 35.44 -8.14 16.28
C PHE A 60 35.59 -7.59 17.70
N PHE A 61 36.83 -7.48 18.16
CA PHE A 61 37.16 -6.69 19.34
C PHE A 61 37.15 -5.20 18.99
N CYS A 62 36.54 -4.36 19.83
CA CYS A 62 36.71 -2.92 19.71
C CYS A 62 38.15 -2.54 20.09
N VAL A 63 38.78 -1.71 19.27
CA VAL A 63 40.15 -1.22 19.53
C VAL A 63 40.18 0.06 20.36
N GLU A 64 39.02 0.67 20.62
CA GLU A 64 38.91 1.87 21.44
C GLU A 64 38.88 1.49 22.93
N GLU A 65 39.87 1.94 23.68
CA GLU A 65 40.07 1.57 25.09
C GLU A 65 38.96 2.10 25.99
N ARG A 66 38.49 3.31 25.71
CA ARG A 66 37.42 3.97 26.48
C ARG A 66 36.00 3.53 26.06
N CYS A 67 35.88 2.64 25.07
CA CYS A 67 34.58 2.18 24.62
C CYS A 67 34.01 1.11 25.55
N SER A 68 32.80 1.34 26.05
CA SER A 68 32.05 0.37 26.86
C SER A 68 31.74 -0.93 26.12
N ARG A 69 31.68 -0.88 24.79
CA ARG A 69 31.47 -2.07 23.95
C ARG A 69 32.80 -2.68 23.53
N ARG A 70 33.18 -3.77 24.20
CA ARG A 70 34.40 -4.55 23.90
C ARG A 70 34.28 -5.46 22.68
N ILE A 71 33.09 -5.97 22.37
CA ILE A 71 32.85 -6.85 21.21
C ILE A 71 31.76 -6.25 20.33
N LEU A 72 32.04 -6.14 19.03
CA LEU A 72 31.08 -5.72 18.02
C LEU A 72 30.81 -6.85 17.02
N THR A 73 29.55 -7.01 16.66
CA THR A 73 29.15 -7.93 15.60
C THR A 73 29.29 -7.25 14.26
N GLU A 74 29.83 -7.96 13.28
CA GLU A 74 29.92 -7.50 11.90
C GLU A 74 28.56 -7.01 11.38
N GLN A 75 28.54 -5.79 10.84
CA GLN A 75 27.35 -5.20 10.21
C GLN A 75 27.50 -5.24 8.68
N LEU A 76 26.41 -5.61 8.00
CA LEU A 76 26.33 -5.68 6.53
C LEU A 76 25.20 -4.77 6.06
N PRO A 77 25.37 -3.43 6.15
CA PRO A 77 24.34 -2.47 5.79
C PRO A 77 23.94 -2.65 4.33
N GLY A 78 22.65 -2.48 4.03
CA GLY A 78 22.09 -2.73 2.70
C GLY A 78 21.92 -4.22 2.34
N THR A 79 22.66 -5.14 2.96
CA THR A 79 22.55 -6.58 2.68
C THR A 79 21.65 -7.30 3.70
N VAL A 80 21.98 -7.18 5.00
CA VAL A 80 21.23 -7.82 6.10
C VAL A 80 21.20 -6.88 7.29
N ALA A 81 20.00 -6.39 7.63
CA ALA A 81 19.81 -5.55 8.81
C ALA A 81 20.20 -6.28 10.12
N ARG A 82 20.51 -5.51 11.16
CA ARG A 82 20.87 -6.04 12.49
C ARG A 82 19.76 -6.94 13.02
N TYR A 83 20.15 -8.13 13.52
CA TYR A 83 19.25 -9.21 13.98
C TYR A 83 18.28 -9.79 12.92
N ALA A 84 18.30 -9.30 11.67
CA ALA A 84 17.43 -9.82 10.64
C ALA A 84 17.80 -11.27 10.28
N ARG A 85 16.78 -12.09 10.01
CA ARG A 85 16.92 -13.46 9.47
C ARG A 85 16.60 -13.51 7.98
N ARG A 86 16.67 -12.36 7.31
CA ARG A 86 16.33 -12.17 5.91
C ARG A 86 17.18 -11.04 5.33
N SER A 87 17.53 -11.14 4.06
CA SER A 87 18.18 -10.05 3.33
C SER A 87 17.27 -8.82 3.24
N CYS A 88 17.87 -7.65 3.01
CA CYS A 88 17.11 -6.42 2.80
C CYS A 88 16.23 -6.53 1.55
N ARG A 89 16.78 -7.03 0.43
CA ARG A 89 16.04 -7.22 -0.83
C ARG A 89 14.85 -8.18 -0.71
N SER A 90 14.99 -9.28 0.04
CA SER A 90 13.88 -10.20 0.28
C SER A 90 12.83 -9.59 1.20
N SER A 91 13.25 -8.76 2.16
CA SER A 91 12.32 -7.99 3.02
C SER A 91 11.54 -6.94 2.23
N GLU A 92 12.17 -6.28 1.28
CA GLU A 92 11.56 -5.32 0.36
C GLU A 92 10.53 -6.00 -0.57
N ALA A 93 10.91 -7.09 -1.24
CA ALA A 93 9.99 -7.85 -2.08
C ALA A 93 8.74 -8.32 -1.30
N LEU A 94 8.93 -8.83 -0.09
CA LEU A 94 7.82 -9.20 0.79
C LEU A 94 6.95 -8.01 1.17
N SER A 95 7.54 -6.83 1.37
CA SER A 95 6.79 -5.62 1.70
C SER A 95 5.89 -5.20 0.55
N SER A 96 6.38 -5.26 -0.69
CA SER A 96 5.59 -4.98 -1.90
C SER A 96 4.42 -5.94 -2.06
N VAL A 97 4.64 -7.25 -1.86
CA VAL A 97 3.56 -8.26 -1.87
C VAL A 97 2.55 -7.99 -0.76
N THR A 98 3.02 -7.63 0.43
CA THR A 98 2.15 -7.38 1.59
C THR A 98 1.30 -6.12 1.39
N LEU A 99 1.86 -5.06 0.81
CA LEU A 99 1.13 -3.83 0.49
C LEU A 99 0.02 -4.09 -0.53
N ALA A 100 0.31 -4.88 -1.57
CA ALA A 100 -0.66 -5.16 -2.63
C ALA A 100 -1.75 -6.18 -2.23
N SER A 101 -1.49 -7.08 -1.29
CA SER A 101 -2.35 -8.25 -1.04
C SER A 101 -2.68 -8.50 0.44
N GLY A 102 -2.17 -7.71 1.37
CA GLY A 102 -2.32 -7.93 2.80
C GLY A 102 -1.63 -9.22 3.30
N GLY A 103 -1.91 -9.61 4.54
CA GLY A 103 -1.21 -10.71 5.21
C GLY A 103 -1.47 -12.10 4.62
N ARG A 104 -2.70 -12.62 4.72
CA ARG A 104 -3.01 -14.01 4.33
C ARG A 104 -2.92 -14.25 2.82
N ALA A 105 -3.49 -13.38 2.00
CA ALA A 105 -3.42 -13.52 0.56
C ALA A 105 -1.99 -13.26 0.04
N GLY A 106 -1.30 -12.26 0.61
CA GLY A 106 0.12 -12.03 0.35
C GLY A 106 0.99 -13.26 0.65
N ALA A 107 0.80 -13.91 1.80
CA ALA A 107 1.57 -15.10 2.17
C ALA A 107 1.33 -16.28 1.21
N ARG A 108 0.09 -16.49 0.76
CA ARG A 108 -0.22 -17.52 -0.25
C ARG A 108 0.48 -17.22 -1.58
N ARG A 109 0.47 -15.96 -2.02
CA ARG A 109 1.14 -15.53 -3.26
C ARG A 109 2.66 -15.63 -3.13
N ALA A 110 3.24 -15.13 -2.04
CA ALA A 110 4.67 -15.21 -1.75
C ALA A 110 5.17 -16.67 -1.74
N ARG A 111 4.40 -17.60 -1.16
CA ARG A 111 4.75 -19.03 -1.19
C ARG A 111 4.89 -19.59 -2.60
N LYS A 112 3.98 -19.22 -3.52
CA LYS A 112 4.09 -19.63 -4.94
C LYS A 112 5.34 -19.08 -5.62
N LEU A 113 5.86 -17.96 -5.12
CA LEU A 113 7.10 -17.36 -5.61
C LEU A 113 8.34 -17.94 -4.90
N GLY A 114 8.22 -18.83 -3.92
CA GLY A 114 9.36 -19.33 -3.13
C GLY A 114 9.75 -18.47 -1.92
N LEU A 115 8.96 -17.44 -1.60
CA LEU A 115 9.14 -16.59 -0.42
C LEU A 115 8.33 -17.12 0.76
N LEU A 116 8.99 -17.87 1.65
CA LEU A 116 8.34 -18.58 2.75
C LEU A 116 8.15 -17.70 3.99
N VAL A 117 6.95 -17.14 4.17
CA VAL A 117 6.57 -16.38 5.38
C VAL A 117 5.09 -16.53 5.72
N SER A 118 4.74 -16.34 7.00
CA SER A 118 3.35 -16.26 7.43
C SER A 118 2.75 -14.88 7.22
N GLY A 119 1.43 -14.82 7.03
CA GLY A 119 0.72 -13.54 6.87
C GLY A 119 0.85 -12.61 8.08
N SER A 120 0.91 -13.17 9.31
CA SER A 120 1.16 -12.38 10.52
C SER A 120 2.56 -11.78 10.54
N THR A 121 3.56 -12.48 9.99
CA THR A 121 4.93 -11.97 9.87
C THR A 121 5.02 -10.84 8.86
N MET A 122 4.34 -10.98 7.72
CA MET A 122 4.20 -9.92 6.71
C MET A 122 3.60 -8.65 7.30
N LEU A 123 2.44 -8.75 7.96
CA LEU A 123 1.79 -7.59 8.58
C LEU A 123 2.64 -6.95 9.67
N ARG A 124 3.30 -7.76 10.51
CA ARG A 124 4.22 -7.27 11.53
C ARG A 124 5.43 -6.55 10.94
N ALA A 125 5.98 -7.03 9.83
CA ALA A 125 7.07 -6.35 9.13
C ALA A 125 6.59 -5.02 8.54
N LEU A 126 5.41 -5.00 7.92
CA LEU A 126 4.82 -3.79 7.36
C LEU A 126 4.56 -2.72 8.43
N ARG A 127 4.03 -3.10 9.60
CA ARG A 127 3.78 -2.17 10.72
C ARG A 127 5.04 -1.55 11.33
N LYS A 128 6.20 -2.19 11.16
CA LYS A 128 7.50 -1.66 11.62
C LYS A 128 8.13 -0.69 10.62
N ARG A 129 7.54 -0.55 9.43
CA ARG A 129 8.07 0.29 8.38
C ARG A 129 7.74 1.74 8.73
N SER A 130 8.78 2.57 8.82
CA SER A 130 8.58 4.01 8.96
C SER A 130 7.93 4.55 7.69
N LEU A 131 6.85 5.31 7.85
CA LEU A 131 6.31 6.10 6.76
C LEU A 131 7.13 7.40 6.65
N PRO A 132 7.33 7.94 5.44
CA PRO A 132 7.88 9.28 5.29
C PRO A 132 7.04 10.25 6.12
N SER A 133 7.66 10.98 7.05
CA SER A 133 6.92 11.86 7.97
C SER A 133 6.56 13.22 7.36
N ALA A 134 7.01 13.50 6.14
CA ALA A 134 6.87 14.82 5.53
C ALA A 134 6.00 14.74 4.28
N PHE A 135 4.78 15.24 4.39
CA PHE A 135 4.07 15.80 3.26
C PHE A 135 4.24 17.32 3.30
N SER A 136 4.35 17.94 2.13
CA SER A 136 4.26 19.39 1.99
C SER A 136 2.85 19.81 2.39
N ALA A 137 2.74 20.93 3.11
CA ALA A 137 1.45 21.44 3.54
C ALA A 137 0.56 21.70 2.29
N PRO A 138 -0.63 21.09 2.20
CA PRO A 138 -1.44 21.15 0.98
C PRO A 138 -2.05 22.54 0.81
N ARG A 139 -2.20 22.96 -0.45
CA ARG A 139 -2.93 24.18 -0.83
C ARG A 139 -4.37 23.87 -1.23
N VAL A 140 -4.56 22.79 -2.01
CA VAL A 140 -5.87 22.27 -2.41
C VAL A 140 -6.10 20.93 -1.75
N LEU A 141 -7.10 20.87 -0.87
CA LEU A 141 -7.41 19.70 -0.06
C LEU A 141 -8.72 19.05 -0.52
N GLY A 142 -8.71 17.73 -0.69
CA GLY A 142 -9.90 16.91 -0.84
C GLY A 142 -10.28 16.31 0.51
N ILE A 143 -11.55 16.43 0.89
CA ILE A 143 -12.10 15.83 2.11
C ILE A 143 -13.26 14.91 1.72
N ASP A 144 -13.20 13.66 2.18
CA ASP A 144 -14.26 12.67 1.95
C ASP A 144 -14.40 11.70 3.13
N GLU A 145 -15.47 10.92 3.17
CA GLU A 145 -15.72 9.89 4.16
C GLU A 145 -14.90 8.61 3.85
N TRP A 146 -14.21 8.09 4.87
CA TRP A 146 -13.46 6.84 4.77
C TRP A 146 -14.10 5.73 5.60
N ALA A 147 -14.48 4.63 4.96
CA ALA A 147 -14.99 3.45 5.66
C ALA A 147 -13.84 2.52 6.08
N TRP A 148 -13.51 2.49 7.39
CA TRP A 148 -12.60 1.47 7.94
C TRP A 148 -13.16 0.06 7.77
N LYS A 149 -14.47 -0.05 7.96
CA LYS A 149 -15.29 -1.23 7.67
C LYS A 149 -16.67 -0.72 7.24
N LYS A 150 -17.03 -0.97 5.99
CA LYS A 150 -18.30 -0.52 5.39
C LYS A 150 -19.48 -0.90 6.30
N GLY A 151 -20.33 0.08 6.62
CA GLY A 151 -21.49 -0.10 7.50
C GLY A 151 -21.20 -0.11 9.00
N HIS A 152 -19.95 0.11 9.44
CA HIS A 152 -19.62 0.05 10.87
C HIS A 152 -18.88 1.29 11.39
N ARG A 153 -17.71 1.61 10.82
CA ARG A 153 -16.86 2.69 11.34
C ARG A 153 -16.35 3.53 10.21
N TYR A 154 -16.66 4.82 10.28
CA TYR A 154 -16.28 5.82 9.31
C TYR A 154 -15.33 6.83 9.93
N GLY A 155 -14.37 7.28 9.14
CA GLY A 155 -13.43 8.35 9.40
C GLY A 155 -13.45 9.35 8.25
N THR A 156 -12.40 10.16 8.17
CA THR A 156 -12.25 11.14 7.09
C THR A 156 -10.93 10.90 6.39
N ILE A 157 -10.96 10.85 5.05
CA ILE A 157 -9.76 10.82 4.23
C ILE A 157 -9.43 12.22 3.75
N LEU A 158 -8.16 12.59 3.87
CA LEU A 158 -7.62 13.88 3.45
C LEU A 158 -6.65 13.66 2.30
N CYS A 159 -6.87 14.35 1.19
CA CYS A 159 -6.08 14.19 -0.03
C CYS A 159 -5.50 15.54 -0.48
N ASP A 160 -4.22 15.57 -0.81
CA ASP A 160 -3.60 16.67 -1.55
C ASP A 160 -4.05 16.53 -3.00
N LEU A 161 -4.88 17.47 -3.48
CA LEU A 161 -5.39 17.42 -4.84
C LEU A 161 -4.40 17.97 -5.86
N ASP A 162 -3.46 18.82 -5.44
CA ASP A 162 -2.37 19.30 -6.30
C ASP A 162 -1.39 18.13 -6.58
N GLN A 163 -1.04 17.37 -5.54
CA GLN A 163 -0.08 16.26 -5.64
C GLN A 163 -0.72 14.87 -5.83
N ARG A 164 -2.05 14.79 -5.86
CA ARG A 164 -2.85 13.56 -6.03
C ARG A 164 -2.46 12.44 -5.07
N ARG A 165 -2.28 12.78 -3.78
CA ARG A 165 -1.88 11.82 -2.75
C ARG A 165 -2.76 11.91 -1.51
N VAL A 166 -2.94 10.78 -0.85
CA VAL A 166 -3.52 10.76 0.49
C VAL A 166 -2.51 11.34 1.47
N ILE A 167 -2.97 12.26 2.30
CA ILE A 167 -2.20 12.94 3.33
C ILE A 167 -2.43 12.27 4.68
N ASP A 168 -3.69 12.06 5.03
CA ASP A 168 -4.06 11.58 6.36
C ASP A 168 -5.41 10.83 6.35
N LEU A 169 -5.61 10.01 7.38
CA LEU A 169 -6.85 9.31 7.68
C LEU A 169 -7.26 9.63 9.12
N LEU A 170 -8.20 10.56 9.27
CA LEU A 170 -8.72 10.94 10.57
C LEU A 170 -9.62 9.84 11.14
N PRO A 171 -9.61 9.65 12.47
CA PRO A 171 -10.26 8.50 13.11
C PRO A 171 -11.78 8.51 13.01
N ASN A 172 -12.40 9.68 12.85
CA ASN A 172 -13.84 9.90 12.84
C ASN A 172 -14.20 11.06 11.90
N ARG A 173 -15.51 11.27 11.68
CA ARG A 173 -16.07 12.34 10.83
C ARG A 173 -16.54 13.58 11.61
N SER A 174 -16.13 13.73 12.87
CA SER A 174 -16.59 14.85 13.68
C SER A 174 -16.05 16.18 13.16
N THR A 175 -16.91 17.19 13.22
CA THR A 175 -16.59 18.56 12.85
C THR A 175 -15.32 19.05 13.55
N GLU A 176 -15.18 18.72 14.83
CA GLU A 176 -14.07 19.12 15.69
C GLU A 176 -12.75 18.48 15.27
N THR A 177 -12.76 17.20 14.88
CA THR A 177 -11.56 16.47 14.46
C THR A 177 -11.00 17.05 13.16
N VAL A 178 -11.88 17.30 12.18
CA VAL A 178 -11.48 17.90 10.89
C VAL A 178 -11.03 19.35 11.09
N ALA A 179 -11.75 20.14 11.89
CA ALA A 179 -11.38 21.53 12.16
C ALA A 179 -10.04 21.65 12.90
N ALA A 180 -9.75 20.75 13.84
CA ALA A 180 -8.46 20.70 14.52
C ALA A 180 -7.30 20.41 13.56
N TRP A 181 -7.49 19.48 12.63
CA TRP A 181 -6.51 19.18 11.60
C TRP A 181 -6.27 20.39 10.69
N LEU A 182 -7.34 21.05 10.22
CA LEU A 182 -7.26 22.23 9.36
C LEU A 182 -6.50 23.40 10.02
N ARG A 183 -6.68 23.62 11.33
CA ARG A 183 -5.94 24.66 12.07
C ARG A 183 -4.43 24.43 12.08
N GLN A 184 -3.98 23.17 12.01
CA GLN A 184 -2.56 22.83 11.93
C GLN A 184 -1.99 22.99 10.51
N HIS A 185 -2.85 23.21 9.51
CA HIS A 185 -2.49 23.30 8.10
C HIS A 185 -3.03 24.61 7.47
N PRO A 186 -2.51 25.78 7.89
CA PRO A 186 -3.01 27.09 7.43
C PRO A 186 -2.71 27.37 5.95
N SER A 187 -1.91 26.55 5.28
CA SER A 187 -1.65 26.63 3.84
C SER A 187 -2.85 26.27 2.97
N VAL A 188 -3.87 25.62 3.54
CA VAL A 188 -5.07 25.20 2.81
C VAL A 188 -5.87 26.42 2.36
N GLN A 189 -5.98 26.59 1.05
CA GLN A 189 -6.71 27.70 0.42
C GLN A 189 -8.01 27.24 -0.24
N VAL A 190 -8.07 26.00 -0.69
CA VAL A 190 -9.25 25.43 -1.35
C VAL A 190 -9.55 24.06 -0.76
N VAL A 191 -10.82 23.81 -0.45
CA VAL A 191 -11.29 22.51 0.01
C VAL A 191 -12.37 21.98 -0.92
N SER A 192 -12.07 20.90 -1.63
CA SER A 192 -13.06 20.09 -2.36
C SER A 192 -13.69 19.10 -1.38
N ARG A 193 -15.01 19.12 -1.27
CA ARG A 193 -15.76 18.22 -0.39
C ARG A 193 -17.07 17.76 -1.03
N ASP A 194 -17.66 16.72 -0.48
CA ASP A 194 -19.05 16.37 -0.75
C ASP A 194 -20.02 17.47 -0.26
N ARG A 195 -21.33 17.21 -0.34
CA ARG A 195 -22.37 18.16 0.11
C ARG A 195 -22.77 17.98 1.58
N ALA A 196 -22.03 17.23 2.39
CA ALA A 196 -22.36 17.04 3.79
C ALA A 196 -22.16 18.34 4.60
N SER A 197 -23.15 18.68 5.44
CA SER A 197 -23.10 19.87 6.29
C SER A 197 -21.97 19.80 7.32
N SER A 198 -21.68 18.62 7.87
CA SER A 198 -20.64 18.43 8.87
C SER A 198 -19.25 18.87 8.38
N PHE A 199 -18.91 18.60 7.12
CA PHE A 199 -17.64 19.07 6.55
C PHE A 199 -17.67 20.57 6.25
N ALA A 200 -18.81 21.11 5.82
CA ALA A 200 -18.96 22.55 5.63
C ALA A 200 -18.70 23.32 6.93
N ASP A 201 -19.30 22.85 8.03
CA ASP A 201 -19.11 23.42 9.37
C ASP A 201 -17.67 23.26 9.85
N ALA A 202 -17.04 22.12 9.57
CA ALA A 202 -15.66 21.86 9.97
C ALA A 202 -14.67 22.80 9.27
N ILE A 203 -14.89 23.04 7.98
CA ILE A 203 -14.07 23.94 7.18
C ILE A 203 -14.28 25.38 7.65
N ALA A 204 -15.53 25.80 7.87
CA ALA A 204 -15.83 27.13 8.40
C ALA A 204 -15.15 27.38 9.76
N LYS A 205 -15.09 26.37 10.64
CA LYS A 205 -14.42 26.46 11.95
C LYS A 205 -12.88 26.36 11.88
N GLY A 206 -12.35 25.53 10.98
CA GLY A 206 -10.92 25.17 10.95
C GLY A 206 -10.08 25.96 9.96
N ALA A 207 -10.68 26.36 8.84
CA ALA A 207 -10.06 27.13 7.77
C ALA A 207 -11.07 28.11 7.15
N PRO A 208 -11.52 29.14 7.89
CA PRO A 208 -12.59 30.04 7.46
C PRO A 208 -12.28 30.81 6.18
N LYS A 209 -10.99 30.99 5.85
CA LYS A 209 -10.54 31.66 4.63
C LYS A 209 -10.46 30.72 3.42
N ALA A 210 -10.64 29.42 3.60
CA ALA A 210 -10.55 28.46 2.51
C ALA A 210 -11.82 28.46 1.67
N LEU A 211 -11.65 28.51 0.34
CA LEU A 211 -12.75 28.38 -0.60
C LEU A 211 -13.29 26.95 -0.58
N GLN A 212 -14.58 26.80 -0.32
CA GLN A 212 -15.25 25.51 -0.39
C GLN A 212 -15.78 25.27 -1.79
N VAL A 213 -15.38 24.15 -2.39
CA VAL A 213 -15.81 23.72 -3.73
C VAL A 213 -16.52 22.38 -3.62
N ALA A 214 -17.65 22.24 -4.31
CA ALA A 214 -18.35 20.97 -4.41
C ALA A 214 -17.54 20.00 -5.27
N ASP A 215 -17.34 18.79 -4.75
CA ASP A 215 -16.60 17.76 -5.46
C ASP A 215 -17.29 17.34 -6.77
N ARG A 216 -16.51 17.27 -7.84
CA ARG A 216 -17.01 17.02 -9.20
C ARG A 216 -17.64 15.65 -9.35
N TRP A 217 -17.06 14.62 -8.72
CA TRP A 217 -17.58 13.25 -8.85
C TRP A 217 -18.98 13.17 -8.24
N HIS A 218 -19.17 13.77 -7.06
CA HIS A 218 -20.47 13.82 -6.41
C HIS A 218 -21.53 14.56 -7.24
N LEU A 219 -21.16 15.67 -7.89
CA LEU A 219 -22.09 16.40 -8.78
C LEU A 219 -22.53 15.55 -9.98
N LEU A 220 -21.58 14.91 -10.66
CA LEU A 220 -21.86 14.06 -11.80
C LEU A 220 -22.65 12.81 -11.41
N ASN A 221 -22.28 12.15 -10.31
CA ASN A 221 -22.97 10.96 -9.83
C ASN A 221 -24.43 11.28 -9.46
N ASN A 222 -24.67 12.39 -8.74
CA ASN A 222 -26.03 12.81 -8.38
C ASN A 222 -26.89 13.14 -9.61
N LEU A 223 -26.30 13.79 -10.63
CA LEU A 223 -27.00 14.06 -11.89
C LEU A 223 -27.37 12.77 -12.61
N LEU A 224 -26.41 11.85 -12.76
CA LEU A 224 -26.63 10.57 -13.41
C LEU A 224 -27.67 9.73 -12.68
N GLU A 225 -27.61 9.62 -11.35
CA GLU A 225 -28.62 8.92 -10.56
C GLU A 225 -30.02 9.52 -10.75
N THR A 226 -30.12 10.85 -10.80
CA THR A 226 -31.40 11.54 -11.02
C THR A 226 -31.94 11.25 -12.42
N LEU A 227 -31.08 11.29 -13.43
CA LEU A 227 -31.44 10.99 -14.81
C LEU A 227 -31.89 9.54 -14.97
N VAL A 228 -31.16 8.58 -14.39
CA VAL A 228 -31.54 7.16 -14.38
C VAL A 228 -32.91 6.97 -13.73
N ARG A 229 -33.14 7.53 -12.53
CA ARG A 229 -34.45 7.44 -11.85
C ARG A 229 -35.57 8.07 -12.67
N SER A 230 -35.31 9.17 -13.37
CA SER A 230 -36.29 9.82 -14.25
C SER A 230 -36.65 8.93 -15.44
N LEU A 231 -35.64 8.33 -16.09
CA LEU A 231 -35.83 7.40 -17.20
C LEU A 231 -36.54 6.11 -16.76
N GLU A 232 -36.23 5.59 -15.57
CA GLU A 232 -36.89 4.40 -15.01
C GLU A 232 -38.41 4.60 -14.85
N ARG A 233 -38.85 5.81 -14.47
CA ARG A 233 -40.29 6.14 -14.42
C ARG A 233 -40.97 6.06 -15.78
N HIS A 234 -40.25 6.34 -16.85
CA HIS A 234 -40.73 6.29 -18.23
C HIS A 234 -40.41 4.96 -18.93
N ARG A 235 -39.89 3.96 -18.20
CA ARG A 235 -39.44 2.68 -18.76
C ARG A 235 -40.54 1.96 -19.54
N HIS A 236 -41.79 2.03 -19.08
CA HIS A 236 -42.90 1.42 -19.81
C HIS A 236 -43.15 2.10 -21.15
N SER A 237 -43.22 3.43 -21.19
CA SER A 237 -43.41 4.20 -22.41
C SER A 237 -42.23 4.04 -23.38
N MET A 238 -40.99 4.05 -22.87
CA MET A 238 -39.80 3.78 -23.68
C MET A 238 -39.82 2.37 -24.27
N ASN A 239 -40.24 1.36 -23.50
CA ASN A 239 -40.37 -0.02 -24.00
C ASN A 239 -41.46 -0.12 -25.08
N GLU A 240 -42.58 0.59 -24.95
CA GLU A 240 -43.61 0.60 -26.00
C GLU A 240 -43.12 1.30 -27.27
N VAL A 241 -42.42 2.43 -27.16
CA VAL A 241 -41.79 3.10 -28.32
C VAL A 241 -40.74 2.20 -28.98
N CYS A 242 -39.89 1.52 -28.21
CA CYS A 242 -38.93 0.56 -28.73
C CYS A 242 -39.61 -0.62 -29.44
N LYS A 243 -40.67 -1.20 -28.86
CA LYS A 243 -41.46 -2.25 -29.52
C LYS A 243 -42.10 -1.75 -30.81
N GLN A 244 -42.60 -0.52 -30.84
CA GLN A 244 -43.17 0.09 -32.04
C GLN A 244 -42.11 0.36 -33.11
N MET A 245 -40.91 0.83 -32.74
CA MET A 245 -39.78 1.00 -33.65
C MET A 245 -39.32 -0.35 -34.22
N ILE A 246 -39.16 -1.38 -33.38
CA ILE A 246 -38.81 -2.73 -33.81
C ILE A 246 -39.88 -3.30 -34.75
N ARG A 247 -41.17 -3.13 -34.44
CA ARG A 247 -42.26 -3.55 -35.33
C ARG A 247 -42.26 -2.79 -36.66
N LYS A 248 -41.91 -1.51 -36.68
CA LYS A 248 -41.76 -0.75 -37.94
C LYS A 248 -40.58 -1.24 -38.78
N ILE A 249 -39.44 -1.52 -38.14
CA ILE A 249 -38.20 -1.98 -38.81
C ILE A 249 -38.34 -3.44 -39.30
N CYS A 250 -38.89 -4.33 -38.47
CA CYS A 250 -39.13 -5.73 -38.84
C CYS A 250 -40.37 -5.91 -39.74
N GLY A 251 -41.38 -5.04 -39.61
CA GLY A 251 -42.58 -5.05 -40.45
C GLY A 251 -42.34 -4.55 -41.88
N SER A 252 -41.26 -3.82 -42.13
CA SER A 252 -40.78 -3.50 -43.49
C SER A 252 -39.95 -4.62 -44.14
N ALA A 253 -39.69 -5.71 -43.43
CA ALA A 253 -39.02 -6.90 -43.97
C ALA A 253 -40.04 -8.01 -44.31
N SER A 254 -41.06 -7.70 -45.11
CA SER A 254 -41.75 -8.74 -45.87
C SER A 254 -40.92 -9.06 -47.12
N CYS A 255 -39.91 -9.92 -46.99
CA CYS A 255 -39.37 -10.62 -48.14
C CYS A 255 -39.43 -12.11 -47.84
N GLY A 256 -40.43 -12.75 -48.47
CA GLY A 256 -40.79 -14.13 -48.24
C GLY A 256 -39.64 -15.09 -48.51
N ARG A 257 -39.49 -16.05 -47.62
CA ARG A 257 -39.02 -17.39 -47.96
C ARG A 257 -39.63 -18.36 -46.96
N THR A 258 -40.65 -19.07 -47.44
CA THR A 258 -41.21 -20.27 -46.83
C THR A 258 -40.09 -21.25 -46.50
N TRP A 259 -39.87 -21.52 -45.23
CA TRP A 259 -39.09 -22.68 -44.80
C TRP A 259 -40.05 -23.84 -44.62
N SER A 260 -39.99 -24.79 -45.56
CA SER A 260 -40.56 -26.13 -45.39
C SER A 260 -39.72 -26.89 -44.35
N PRO A 261 -40.32 -27.63 -43.41
CA PRO A 261 -39.59 -28.51 -42.54
C PRO A 261 -39.28 -29.82 -43.30
N LEU A 262 -38.01 -30.12 -43.49
CA LEU A 262 -37.55 -31.45 -43.87
C LEU A 262 -37.27 -32.26 -42.60
N HIS A 263 -37.73 -33.50 -42.67
CA HIS A 263 -37.54 -34.60 -41.72
C HIS A 263 -36.08 -34.88 -41.37
#